data_AF-W2ZEA3-F1
#
_entry.id   AF-W2ZEA3-F1
#
_cell.length_a   1.000
_cell.length_b   1.000
_cell.length_c   1.000
_cell.angle_alpha   90.00
_cell.angle_beta   90.00
_cell.angle_gamma   90.00
#
_symmetry.space_group_name_H-M   'P 1'
#
loop_
_entity.id
_entity.type
_entity.pdbx_description
1 polymer ?
#
loop_
_entity_poly.entity_id
_entity_poly.type
_entity_poly.pdbx_seq_one_letter_code
_entity_poly.pdbx_strand_id
1 'polypeptide(L)'
;MADVRVLFDQVADDYPVMASHLRPTAKIVHTPLTASELRAVQRFVVEPTATSGKRKERAASNYASEILRGGKQMRTAGAATVSFHELAKMVPPTSNTVERLFSRCKVVLTPQRTCMLPANFEMLAFLRVDRDLWNAASLITTE
;
A
#
# COMPACT_ATOMS: atom_id res chain seq x y z
N MET A 1 6.52 12.60 9.01
CA MET A 1 7.73 13.40 9.32
C MET A 1 8.88 12.55 9.88
N ALA A 2 8.66 11.64 10.84
CA ALA A 2 9.73 10.83 11.45
C ALA A 2 10.55 10.00 10.44
N ASP A 3 9.89 9.34 9.48
CA ASP A 3 10.54 8.45 8.50
C ASP A 3 11.57 9.19 7.61
N VAL A 4 11.42 10.51 7.40
CA VAL A 4 12.36 11.31 6.59
C VAL A 4 13.60 11.71 7.40
N ARG A 5 13.48 11.86 8.72
CA ARG A 5 14.61 12.30 9.57
C ARG A 5 15.71 11.25 9.65
N VAL A 6 15.32 9.98 9.63
CA VAL A 6 16.22 8.81 9.60
C VAL A 6 17.15 8.84 8.39
N LEU A 7 16.65 9.28 7.22
CA LEU A 7 17.48 9.44 6.03
C LEU A 7 18.57 10.49 6.24
N PHE A 8 18.20 11.64 6.81
CA PHE A 8 19.14 12.73 7.07
C PHE A 8 20.15 12.41 8.18
N ASP A 9 19.74 11.64 9.20
CA ASP A 9 20.67 11.19 10.25
C ASP A 9 21.70 10.22 9.69
N GLN A 10 21.29 9.25 8.86
CA GLN A 10 22.25 8.36 8.20
C GLN A 10 23.23 9.14 7.30
N VAL A 11 22.75 10.14 6.56
CA VAL A 11 23.64 10.98 5.74
C VAL A 11 24.62 11.79 6.60
N ALA A 12 24.20 12.23 7.79
CA ALA A 12 25.08 12.93 8.72
C ALA A 12 26.13 12.00 9.35
N ASP A 13 25.79 10.72 9.56
CA ASP A 13 26.73 9.68 10.03
C ASP A 13 27.76 9.32 8.95
N ASP A 14 27.31 9.11 7.71
CA ASP A 14 28.18 8.77 6.58
C ASP A 14 29.07 9.97 6.16
N TYR A 15 28.56 11.20 6.33
CA TYR A 15 29.26 12.45 5.99
C TYR A 15 29.19 13.45 7.15
N PRO A 16 30.10 13.36 8.13
CA PRO A 16 30.10 14.21 9.33
C PRO A 16 30.14 15.72 9.03
N VAL A 17 30.73 16.12 7.90
CA VAL A 17 30.75 17.51 7.43
C VAL A 17 29.36 18.08 7.21
N MET A 18 28.38 17.24 6.85
CA MET A 18 27.01 17.64 6.56
C MET A 18 26.14 17.72 7.82
N ALA A 19 26.61 17.22 8.96
CA ALA A 19 25.84 17.13 10.19
C ALA A 19 25.40 18.51 10.71
N SER A 20 26.22 19.55 10.58
CA SER A 20 25.87 20.92 10.96
C SER A 20 24.69 21.47 10.14
N HIS A 21 24.54 21.03 8.89
CA HIS A 21 23.53 21.48 7.94
C HIS A 21 22.24 20.64 7.95
N LEU A 22 22.30 19.41 8.47
CA LEU A 22 21.17 18.46 8.49
C LEU A 22 20.60 18.20 9.91
N ARG A 23 21.10 18.92 10.93
CA ARG A 23 20.57 18.84 12.30
C ARG A 23 19.11 19.29 12.38
N PRO A 24 18.33 18.81 13.37
CA PRO A 24 16.93 19.23 13.53
C PRO A 24 16.77 20.75 13.74
N THR A 25 17.82 21.39 14.25
CA THR A 25 17.90 22.83 14.51
C THR A 25 18.70 23.60 13.47
N ALA A 26 19.09 22.96 12.36
CA ALA A 26 19.85 23.62 11.31
C ALA A 26 19.02 24.77 10.71
N LYS A 27 19.67 25.92 10.50
CA LYS A 27 19.04 27.06 9.85
C LYS A 27 18.76 26.69 8.40
N ILE A 28 17.48 26.68 8.01
CA ILE A 28 17.09 26.52 6.60
C ILE A 28 17.45 27.82 5.90
N VAL A 29 18.59 27.82 5.21
CA VAL A 29 19.02 28.98 4.42
C VAL A 29 18.23 28.97 3.11
N HIS A 30 17.27 29.87 2.99
CA HIS A 30 16.56 30.13 1.73
C HIS A 30 17.39 31.02 0.80
N THR A 31 18.63 30.65 0.53
CA THR A 31 19.44 31.33 -0.47
C THR A 31 19.22 30.66 -1.82
N PRO A 32 18.74 31.38 -2.84
CA PRO A 32 18.70 30.84 -4.18
C PRO A 32 20.12 30.45 -4.62
N LEU A 33 20.23 29.32 -5.33
CA LEU A 33 21.49 28.84 -5.90
C LEU A 33 22.13 29.94 -6.74
N THR A 34 23.43 30.15 -6.57
CA THR A 34 24.22 31.02 -7.44
C THR A 34 24.34 30.42 -8.84
N ALA A 35 24.62 31.24 -9.85
CA ALA A 35 24.77 30.79 -11.23
C ALA A 35 25.88 29.74 -11.43
N SER A 36 26.90 29.71 -10.57
CA SER A 36 27.93 28.66 -10.53
C SER A 36 27.39 27.34 -9.99
N GLU A 37 26.62 27.37 -8.91
CA GLU A 37 26.05 26.16 -8.30
C GLU A 37 25.00 25.53 -9.21
N LEU A 38 24.17 26.35 -9.86
CA LEU A 38 23.15 25.89 -10.80
C LEU A 38 23.79 25.14 -12.00
N ARG A 39 24.93 25.64 -12.50
CA ARG A 39 25.73 24.96 -13.54
C ARG A 39 26.35 23.65 -13.03
N ALA A 40 26.80 23.60 -11.77
CA ALA A 40 27.35 22.37 -11.20
C ALA A 40 26.29 21.27 -11.03
N VAL A 41 25.07 21.65 -10.63
CA VAL A 41 23.94 20.72 -10.46
C VAL A 41 23.39 20.23 -11.81
N GLN A 42 23.53 21.02 -12.87
CA GLN A 42 23.03 20.68 -14.22
C GLN A 42 23.56 19.33 -14.74
N ARG A 43 24.78 18.93 -14.35
CA ARG A 43 25.37 17.63 -14.73
C ARG A 43 24.69 16.42 -14.09
N PHE A 44 23.90 16.63 -13.04
CA PHE A 44 23.17 15.58 -12.32
C PHE A 44 21.69 15.52 -12.71
N VAL A 45 21.23 16.39 -13.61
CA VAL A 45 19.86 16.34 -14.14
C VAL A 45 19.75 15.13 -15.07
N VAL A 46 18.95 14.16 -14.66
CA VAL A 46 18.57 13.02 -15.51
C VAL A 46 17.21 13.34 -16.11
N GLU A 47 17.14 13.46 -17.43
CA GLU A 47 15.87 13.61 -18.15
C GLU A 47 14.94 12.43 -17.81
N PRO A 48 13.72 12.66 -17.33
CA PRO A 48 12.80 11.59 -17.01
C PRO A 48 12.42 10.88 -18.30
N THR A 49 12.97 9.68 -18.51
CA THR A 49 12.55 8.80 -19.61
C THR A 49 11.09 8.44 -19.42
N ALA A 50 10.21 9.11 -20.17
CA ALA A 50 8.82 8.70 -20.34
C ALA A 50 8.79 7.31 -21.00
N THR A 51 8.78 6.26 -20.20
CA THR A 51 8.63 4.88 -20.69
C THR A 51 7.28 4.35 -20.23
N SER A 52 6.30 4.58 -21.09
CA SER A 52 5.19 3.63 -21.29
C SER A 52 5.82 2.28 -21.63
N GLY A 53 5.57 1.26 -20.80
CA GLY A 53 6.06 -0.09 -21.08
C GLY A 53 6.40 -0.86 -19.81
N LYS A 54 5.69 -1.96 -19.58
CA LYS A 54 5.92 -2.92 -18.49
C LYS A 54 7.42 -3.22 -18.33
N ARG A 55 8.03 -2.79 -17.23
CA ARG A 55 9.36 -3.26 -16.82
C ARG A 55 9.27 -3.91 -15.44
N LYS A 56 9.22 -5.23 -15.48
CA LYS A 56 9.68 -6.10 -14.41
C LYS A 56 11.15 -5.75 -14.12
N GLU A 57 11.43 -5.59 -12.84
CA GLU A 57 12.75 -5.59 -12.19
C GLU A 57 13.68 -4.38 -12.45
N ARG A 58 13.68 -3.46 -11.49
CA ARG A 58 14.92 -2.96 -10.88
C ARG A 58 14.81 -3.16 -9.37
N ALA A 59 15.12 -4.37 -8.92
CA ALA A 59 15.69 -4.56 -7.60
C ALA A 59 17.14 -4.04 -7.66
N ALA A 60 17.30 -2.73 -7.66
CA ALA A 60 18.51 -2.10 -7.17
C ALA A 60 18.06 -1.37 -5.92
N SER A 61 18.46 -1.86 -4.76
CA SER A 61 18.17 -1.21 -3.50
C SER A 61 18.76 0.20 -3.57
N ASN A 62 17.90 1.20 -3.79
CA ASN A 62 18.35 2.58 -3.77
C ASN A 62 18.68 2.93 -2.32
N TYR A 63 19.70 3.76 -2.09
CA TYR A 63 20.20 4.14 -0.75
C TYR A 63 19.07 4.51 0.23
N ALA A 64 18.10 5.32 -0.24
CA ALA A 64 16.93 5.69 0.57
C ALA A 64 16.06 4.48 0.96
N SER A 65 15.90 3.50 0.07
CA SER A 65 15.13 2.29 0.34
C SER A 65 15.83 1.34 1.32
N GLU A 66 17.16 1.33 1.36
CA GLU A 66 17.94 0.55 2.33
C GLU A 66 17.82 1.11 3.73
N ILE A 67 17.98 2.43 3.86
CA ILE A 67 17.84 3.14 5.14
C ILE A 67 16.42 3.03 5.68
N LEU A 68 15.42 3.21 4.82
CA LEU A 68 14.02 3.09 5.22
C LEU A 68 13.63 1.65 5.56
N ARG A 69 14.27 0.63 4.96
CA ARG A 69 14.09 -0.78 5.36
C ARG A 69 14.79 -1.11 6.67
N GLY A 70 15.97 -0.54 6.94
CA GLY A 70 16.69 -0.72 8.20
C GLY A 70 16.02 0.00 9.37
N GLY A 71 15.50 1.22 9.12
CA GLY A 71 14.80 2.03 10.12
C GLY A 71 13.33 1.65 10.33
N LYS A 72 12.69 1.01 9.34
CA LYS A 72 11.47 0.26 9.60
C LYS A 72 11.85 -1.09 10.22
N GLN A 73 11.85 -1.12 11.55
CA GLN A 73 10.91 -2.09 12.12
C GLN A 73 9.60 -1.85 11.38
N MET A 74 9.19 -2.84 10.57
CA MET A 74 7.85 -2.89 10.01
C MET A 74 6.92 -2.44 11.14
N ARG A 75 5.93 -1.59 10.85
CA ARG A 75 4.96 -1.10 11.86
C ARG A 75 4.06 -2.24 12.37
N THR A 76 4.66 -3.36 12.75
CA THR A 76 4.19 -4.41 13.64
C THR A 76 4.54 -4.06 15.10
N ALA A 77 5.28 -2.98 15.35
CA ALA A 77 5.44 -2.41 16.69
C ALA A 77 4.24 -1.48 16.99
N GLY A 78 3.15 -2.09 17.45
CA GLY A 78 1.91 -1.37 17.78
C GLY A 78 0.65 -2.23 17.82
N ALA A 79 0.70 -3.47 17.31
CA ALA A 79 -0.16 -4.49 17.88
C ALA A 79 0.51 -4.89 19.18
N ALA A 80 0.02 -4.38 20.32
CA ALA A 80 0.13 -5.13 21.55
C ALA A 80 -0.18 -6.58 21.18
N THR A 81 0.68 -7.53 21.55
CA THR A 81 0.40 -8.96 21.37
C THR A 81 -0.73 -9.33 22.31
N VAL A 82 -1.92 -8.80 22.03
CA VAL A 82 -3.17 -9.25 22.57
C VAL A 82 -3.32 -10.62 21.93
N SER A 83 -3.11 -11.65 22.72
CA SER A 83 -3.42 -13.02 22.35
C SER A 83 -4.93 -13.10 22.19
N PHE A 84 -5.41 -12.83 20.97
CA PHE A 84 -6.79 -13.11 20.64
C PHE A 84 -6.99 -14.61 20.57
N HIS A 85 -8.18 -15.05 20.97
CA HIS A 85 -8.63 -16.42 20.77
C HIS A 85 -8.41 -16.85 19.31
N GLU A 86 -8.03 -18.11 19.06
CA GLU A 86 -7.69 -18.56 17.71
C GLU A 86 -8.80 -18.30 16.68
N LEU A 87 -10.06 -18.36 17.10
CA LEU A 87 -11.21 -18.00 16.25
C LEU A 87 -11.17 -16.56 15.72
N ALA A 88 -10.55 -15.61 16.44
CA ALA A 88 -10.41 -14.24 15.96
C ALA A 88 -9.50 -14.15 14.71
N LYS A 89 -8.57 -15.11 14.54
CA LYS A 89 -7.73 -15.21 13.33
C LYS A 89 -8.55 -15.65 12.11
N MET A 90 -9.74 -16.22 12.30
CA MET A 90 -10.66 -16.58 11.22
C MET A 90 -11.47 -15.40 10.71
N VAL A 91 -11.55 -14.29 11.46
CA VAL A 91 -12.22 -13.08 11.03
C VAL A 91 -11.28 -12.31 10.10
N PRO A 92 -11.68 -12.00 8.86
CA PRO A 92 -10.86 -11.21 7.96
C PRO A 92 -10.50 -9.86 8.59
N PRO A 93 -9.26 -9.38 8.42
CA PRO A 93 -8.79 -8.16 9.08
C PRO A 93 -9.42 -6.87 8.54
N THR A 94 -10.21 -6.93 7.46
CA THR A 94 -10.84 -5.76 6.83
C THR A 94 -12.25 -6.06 6.32
N SER A 95 -13.06 -5.02 6.15
CA SER A 95 -14.41 -5.08 5.59
C SER A 95 -14.48 -5.45 4.10
N ASN A 96 -13.35 -5.76 3.46
CA ASN A 96 -13.29 -6.06 2.02
C ASN A 96 -14.28 -7.16 1.61
N THR A 97 -14.53 -8.15 2.48
CA THR A 97 -15.52 -9.22 2.21
C THR A 97 -16.93 -8.65 2.08
N VAL A 98 -17.31 -7.74 2.98
CA VAL A 98 -18.62 -7.07 3.00
C VAL A 98 -18.75 -6.09 1.84
N GLU A 99 -17.69 -5.34 1.52
CA GLU A 99 -17.68 -4.44 0.36
C GLU A 99 -17.82 -5.18 -0.96
N ARG A 100 -17.15 -6.33 -1.11
CA ARG A 100 -17.30 -7.21 -2.28
C ARG A 100 -18.72 -7.78 -2.37
N LEU A 101 -19.32 -8.15 -1.23
CA LEU A 101 -20.72 -8.57 -1.17
C LEU A 101 -21.64 -7.46 -1.71
N PHE A 102 -21.57 -6.25 -1.16
CA PHE A 102 -22.43 -5.15 -1.60
C PHE A 102 -22.17 -4.74 -3.06
N SER A 103 -20.93 -4.83 -3.53
CA SER A 103 -20.60 -4.62 -4.94
C SER A 103 -21.29 -5.64 -5.86
N ARG A 104 -21.39 -6.91 -5.44
CA ARG A 104 -22.15 -7.94 -6.17
C ARG A 104 -23.66 -7.70 -6.07
N CYS A 105 -24.17 -7.34 -4.89
CA CYS A 105 -25.57 -7.00 -4.67
C CYS A 105 -26.04 -5.86 -5.57
N LYS A 106 -25.20 -4.85 -5.80
CA LYS A 106 -25.47 -3.73 -6.72
C LYS A 106 -25.78 -4.21 -8.16
N VAL A 107 -25.15 -5.29 -8.62
CA VAL A 107 -25.42 -5.87 -9.94
C VAL A 107 -26.77 -6.59 -9.98
N VAL A 108 -27.23 -7.12 -8.85
CA VAL A 108 -28.53 -7.81 -8.72
C VAL A 108 -29.69 -6.80 -8.63
N LEU A 109 -29.48 -5.68 -7.93
CA LEU A 109 -30.44 -4.59 -7.77
C LEU A 109 -30.37 -3.61 -8.94
N THR A 110 -31.07 -3.95 -10.02
CA THR A 110 -31.21 -3.08 -11.20
C THR A 110 -32.53 -2.29 -11.16
N PRO A 111 -32.62 -1.11 -11.79
CA PRO A 111 -33.88 -0.34 -11.88
C PRO A 111 -35.06 -1.13 -12.47
N GLN A 112 -34.79 -2.12 -13.32
CA GLN A 112 -35.79 -3.00 -13.93
C GLN A 112 -36.32 -4.08 -12.97
N ARG A 113 -35.72 -4.22 -11.78
CA ARG A 113 -36.04 -5.25 -10.78
C ARG A 113 -36.66 -4.63 -9.51
N THR A 114 -37.28 -3.47 -9.62
CA THR A 114 -37.91 -2.75 -8.50
C THR A 114 -39.05 -3.53 -7.84
N CYS A 115 -39.70 -4.46 -8.55
CA CYS A 115 -40.74 -5.33 -8.01
C CYS A 115 -40.18 -6.61 -7.35
N MET A 116 -38.84 -6.77 -7.24
CA MET A 116 -38.25 -7.90 -6.55
C MET A 116 -38.48 -7.79 -5.05
N LEU A 117 -39.13 -8.80 -4.46
CA LEU A 117 -39.29 -8.90 -3.02
C LEU A 117 -37.91 -9.00 -2.33
N PRO A 118 -37.71 -8.38 -1.16
CA PRO A 118 -36.46 -8.46 -0.41
C PRO A 118 -35.96 -9.89 -0.17
N ALA A 119 -36.87 -10.80 0.18
CA ALA A 119 -36.55 -12.22 0.39
C ALA A 119 -35.96 -12.90 -0.86
N ASN A 120 -36.44 -12.55 -2.05
CA ASN A 120 -35.92 -13.09 -3.30
C ASN A 120 -34.54 -12.52 -3.62
N PHE A 121 -34.32 -11.24 -3.31
CA PHE A 121 -33.00 -10.61 -3.44
C PHE A 121 -31.98 -11.26 -2.49
N GLU A 122 -32.33 -11.46 -1.23
CA GLU A 122 -31.48 -12.11 -0.23
C GLU A 122 -31.09 -13.52 -0.68
N MET A 123 -32.05 -14.31 -1.16
CA MET A 123 -31.79 -15.66 -1.68
C MET A 123 -30.88 -15.64 -2.91
N LEU A 124 -31.07 -14.70 -3.85
CA LEU A 124 -30.18 -14.54 -4.99
C LEU A 124 -28.75 -14.11 -4.58
N ALA A 125 -28.64 -13.21 -3.60
CA ALA A 125 -27.36 -12.75 -3.08
C ALA A 125 -26.60 -13.88 -2.38
N PHE A 126 -27.29 -14.65 -1.54
CA PHE A 126 -26.75 -15.83 -0.85
C PHE A 126 -26.16 -16.83 -1.86
N LEU A 127 -26.99 -17.28 -2.80
CA LEU A 127 -26.54 -18.20 -3.84
C LEU A 127 -25.34 -17.61 -4.60
N ARG A 128 -25.41 -16.37 -5.08
CA ARG A 128 -24.35 -15.79 -5.91
C ARG A 128 -23.00 -15.62 -5.19
N VAL A 129 -23.00 -15.43 -3.88
CA VAL A 129 -21.76 -15.34 -3.09
C VAL A 129 -21.14 -16.72 -2.96
N ASP A 130 -21.96 -17.72 -2.66
CA ASP A 130 -21.54 -19.08 -2.36
C ASP A 130 -21.47 -19.98 -3.60
N ARG A 131 -21.37 -19.41 -4.81
CA ARG A 131 -21.38 -20.15 -6.09
C ARG A 131 -20.43 -21.34 -6.12
N ASP A 132 -19.29 -21.23 -5.44
CA ASP A 132 -18.27 -22.27 -5.39
C ASP A 132 -18.70 -23.49 -4.54
N LEU A 133 -19.64 -23.30 -3.60
CA LEU A 133 -20.19 -24.34 -2.72
C LEU A 133 -21.34 -25.14 -3.36
N TRP A 134 -21.96 -24.63 -4.42
CA TRP A 134 -23.10 -25.28 -5.11
C TRP A 134 -22.92 -25.36 -6.63
N ASN A 135 -21.67 -25.42 -7.09
CA ASN A 135 -21.37 -25.52 -8.52
C ASN A 135 -21.76 -26.90 -9.10
N ALA A 136 -21.89 -26.99 -10.43
CA ALA A 136 -22.23 -28.27 -11.06
C ALA A 136 -21.21 -29.40 -10.80
N ALA A 137 -19.99 -29.07 -10.35
CA ALA A 137 -18.99 -30.06 -9.97
C ALA A 137 -19.35 -30.76 -8.65
N SER A 138 -20.09 -30.12 -7.73
CA SER A 138 -20.60 -30.76 -6.52
C SER A 138 -21.74 -31.76 -6.81
N LEU A 139 -22.29 -31.76 -8.03
CA LEU A 139 -23.29 -32.73 -8.49
C LEU A 139 -22.67 -33.93 -9.20
N ILE A 140 -21.36 -33.91 -9.49
CA ILE A 140 -20.67 -35.06 -10.06
C ILE A 140 -20.30 -35.96 -8.87
N THR A 141 -21.26 -36.76 -8.42
CA THR A 141 -20.99 -37.90 -7.56
C THR A 141 -20.07 -38.83 -8.37
N THR A 142 -18.79 -38.85 -8.02
CA THR A 142 -17.89 -39.93 -8.45
C THR A 142 -18.34 -41.20 -7.73
N GLU A 143 -19.19 -41.98 -8.39
CA GLU A 143 -19.31 -43.41 -8.13
C GLU A 143 -18.15 -44.17 -8.78
#